data_AF-A0A0B8P3L5-F1
#
_entry.id   AF-A0A0B8P3L5-F1
#
_cell.length_a   1.000
_cell.length_b   1.000
_cell.length_c   1.000
_cell.angle_alpha   90.00
_cell.angle_beta   90.00
_cell.angle_gamma   90.00
#
_symmetry.space_group_name_H-M   'P 1'
#
loop_
_entity.id
_entity.type
_entity.pdbx_description
1 polymer ?
#
loop_
_entity_poly.entity_id
_entity_poly.type
_entity_poly.pdbx_seq_one_letter_code
_entity_poly.pdbx_strand_id
1 'polypeptide(L)'
;MPISTLNKIQWNENYAEENWIFLNSKTMKLNSLSEEQKSEIIDDLAPPSLHNKRKKQVQLNNYRSKLKKAIKTETNNGNSLCAEFLMKLLSTPPSVDIELTSALATLRPLLNTRANQRLNAVEKFIKAHNILTNEDMIGSSTLCQEIIFKIPEKWEISSDQLSHNDCFNIVRNFVRRILPNHPIKFAVSHTDENLEGTKYCSHIHLFISGKNELTKEFDLRKYELKSLDEYVKQHSLDLENWEHAKRKTKYYQSKARGHVWQEMFLRNCNAYFSHNKLAIEATRAIKTKEYQAQLQEMRAESKRSKSERTYSYYNYLIQQLPILKNEISSTVAEIDCVQVELRELITQKNQTQELNHTELKTLDALKLYISELENKAYKLLEAQSTLDTNIANSEENLSRKQRDYNDLNNAAQLLERKLTKAQQQITEAEAKAYTYLRVNKELETENRRLIQKNQELAVLENIQSEDHSYEPVLKIIKLIDDYYDLKLQKKSEPRLQRAESLVCRIKQAFSSLTNRLQQILVLKYTKAKDQLINNFSLSKSLKTLQTKHLDAIPK
;
A
#
# COMPACT_ATOMS: atom_id res chain seq x y z
N MET A 1 8.41 36.72 -10.14
CA MET A 1 8.03 35.53 -9.33
C MET A 1 9.27 34.70 -8.99
N PRO A 2 9.36 34.04 -7.82
CA PRO A 2 10.48 33.16 -7.49
C PRO A 2 10.48 31.92 -8.41
N ILE A 3 11.67 31.50 -8.84
CA ILE A 3 11.88 30.29 -9.67
C ILE A 3 11.35 29.02 -8.97
N SER A 4 11.40 28.97 -7.63
CA SER A 4 10.88 27.87 -6.82
C SER A 4 9.36 27.73 -6.82
N THR A 5 8.63 28.82 -7.09
CA THR A 5 7.16 28.81 -7.25
C THR A 5 6.75 28.42 -8.65
N LEU A 6 7.53 28.80 -9.67
CA LEU A 6 7.33 28.32 -11.04
C LEU A 6 7.47 26.79 -11.15
N ASN A 7 8.39 26.18 -10.39
CA ASN A 7 8.53 24.71 -10.29
C ASN A 7 7.26 24.00 -9.80
N LYS A 8 6.29 24.73 -9.23
CA LYS A 8 5.02 24.23 -8.71
C LYS A 8 3.81 24.56 -9.58
N ILE A 9 3.94 25.44 -10.58
CA ILE A 9 2.84 25.77 -11.49
C ILE A 9 2.60 24.55 -12.38
N GLN A 10 1.49 23.85 -12.13
CA GLN A 10 1.11 22.63 -12.86
C GLN A 10 -0.13 22.82 -13.74
N TRP A 11 -0.76 24.00 -13.67
CA TRP A 11 -1.95 24.38 -14.40
C TRP A 11 -1.92 25.90 -14.63
N ASN A 12 -2.64 26.33 -15.66
CA ASN A 12 -2.82 27.73 -16.01
C ASN A 12 -4.13 28.25 -15.39
N GLU A 13 -4.00 29.15 -14.41
CA GLU A 13 -5.15 29.74 -13.71
C GLU A 13 -6.12 30.46 -14.66
N ASN A 14 -5.65 30.98 -15.79
CA ASN A 14 -6.49 31.66 -16.79
C ASN A 14 -7.51 30.72 -17.43
N TYR A 15 -7.25 29.41 -17.43
CA TYR A 15 -8.14 28.39 -17.97
C TYR A 15 -8.84 27.56 -16.88
N ALA A 16 -8.67 27.90 -15.59
CA ALA A 16 -9.32 27.17 -14.50
C ALA A 16 -10.86 27.24 -14.58
N GLU A 17 -11.40 28.34 -15.11
CA GLU A 17 -12.83 28.51 -15.38
C GLU A 17 -13.33 27.63 -16.54
N GLU A 18 -12.43 27.06 -17.34
CA GLU A 18 -12.75 26.14 -18.42
C GLU A 18 -12.92 24.69 -17.97
N ASN A 19 -12.64 24.39 -16.71
CA ASN A 19 -12.80 23.06 -16.14
C ASN A 19 -14.28 22.73 -15.89
N TRP A 20 -14.64 21.47 -16.14
CA TRP A 20 -16.02 20.98 -16.02
C TRP A 20 -16.10 19.80 -15.06
N ILE A 21 -17.19 19.71 -14.32
CA ILE A 21 -17.54 18.56 -13.48
C ILE A 21 -18.86 17.95 -13.93
N PHE A 22 -18.89 16.62 -13.97
CA PHE A 22 -20.03 15.79 -14.30
C PHE A 22 -20.43 15.02 -13.05
N LEU A 23 -21.51 15.43 -12.40
CA LEU A 23 -21.96 14.89 -11.11
C LEU A 23 -23.47 14.68 -11.14
N ASN A 24 -23.95 13.50 -10.72
CA ASN A 24 -25.38 13.19 -10.62
C ASN A 24 -26.20 13.51 -11.89
N SER A 25 -25.65 13.18 -13.07
CA SER A 25 -26.24 13.48 -14.39
C SER A 25 -26.34 14.96 -14.75
N LYS A 26 -25.72 15.86 -13.97
CA LYS A 26 -25.56 17.27 -14.29
C LYS A 26 -24.14 17.55 -14.73
N THR A 27 -24.01 18.50 -15.65
CA THR A 27 -22.74 19.04 -16.11
C THR A 27 -22.68 20.50 -15.68
N MET A 28 -21.62 20.89 -14.98
CA MET A 28 -21.43 22.27 -14.53
C MET A 28 -19.96 22.64 -14.51
N LYS A 29 -19.67 23.93 -14.44
CA LYS A 29 -18.30 24.41 -14.31
C LYS A 29 -17.74 24.05 -12.93
N LEU A 30 -16.47 23.66 -12.87
CA LEU A 30 -15.86 23.26 -11.60
C LEU A 30 -15.78 24.43 -10.60
N ASN A 31 -15.57 25.65 -11.10
CA ASN A 31 -15.55 26.88 -10.29
C ASN A 31 -16.93 27.29 -9.74
N SER A 32 -18.02 26.69 -10.22
CA SER A 32 -19.37 26.94 -9.69
C SER A 32 -19.64 26.22 -8.37
N LEU A 33 -18.76 25.29 -7.97
CA LEU A 33 -18.82 24.61 -6.69
C LEU A 33 -18.02 25.37 -5.63
N SER A 34 -18.58 25.47 -4.42
CA SER A 34 -17.83 25.97 -3.26
C SER A 34 -16.74 24.96 -2.83
N GLU A 35 -15.76 25.42 -2.05
CA GLU A 35 -14.72 24.53 -1.53
C GLU A 35 -15.31 23.43 -0.63
N GLU A 36 -16.35 23.73 0.14
CA GLU A 36 -17.07 22.75 0.96
C GLU A 36 -17.71 21.67 0.08
N GLN A 37 -18.36 22.06 -1.03
CA GLN A 37 -18.94 21.10 -1.96
C GLN A 37 -17.88 20.23 -2.64
N LYS A 38 -16.72 20.80 -2.97
CA LYS A 38 -15.59 20.03 -3.50
C LYS A 38 -15.05 19.06 -2.46
N SER A 39 -14.92 19.48 -1.20
CA SER A 39 -14.53 18.62 -0.09
C SER A 39 -15.51 17.48 0.14
N GLU A 40 -16.82 17.74 0.12
CA GLU A 40 -17.85 16.69 0.26
C GLU A 40 -17.74 15.61 -0.83
N ILE A 41 -17.46 16.01 -2.08
CA ILE A 41 -17.23 15.07 -3.19
C ILE A 41 -15.99 14.20 -2.93
N ILE A 42 -14.92 14.79 -2.39
CA ILE A 42 -13.68 14.06 -2.05
C ILE A 42 -13.92 13.11 -0.87
N ASP A 43 -14.66 13.55 0.16
CA ASP A 43 -14.96 12.75 1.34
C ASP A 43 -15.84 11.54 0.99
N ASP A 44 -16.77 11.66 0.03
CA ASP A 44 -17.56 10.53 -0.50
C ASP A 44 -16.68 9.48 -1.24
N LEU A 45 -15.54 9.89 -1.83
CA LEU A 45 -14.61 8.96 -2.46
C LEU A 45 -13.80 8.14 -1.45
N ALA A 46 -13.51 8.71 -0.28
CA ALA A 46 -12.58 8.14 0.69
C ALA A 46 -13.10 8.31 2.12
N PRO A 47 -14.11 7.52 2.54
CA PRO A 47 -14.57 7.53 3.92
C PRO A 47 -13.41 7.19 4.89
N PRO A 48 -13.43 7.73 6.10
CA PRO A 48 -12.33 7.60 7.06
C PRO A 48 -12.00 6.13 7.36
N SER A 49 -10.71 5.84 7.49
CA SER A 49 -10.24 4.47 7.70
C SER A 49 -10.71 3.91 9.05
N LEU A 50 -11.33 2.73 9.04
CA LEU A 50 -11.75 2.05 10.27
C LEU A 50 -10.54 1.68 11.15
N HIS A 51 -10.50 2.25 12.36
CA HIS A 51 -9.45 1.98 13.34
C HIS A 51 -9.42 0.50 13.74
N ASN A 52 -8.22 -0.10 13.80
CA ASN A 52 -7.99 -1.52 14.13
C ASN A 52 -8.67 -2.57 13.22
N LYS A 53 -8.89 -2.25 11.93
CA LYS A 53 -9.51 -3.12 10.92
C LYS A 53 -9.04 -4.57 10.93
N ARG A 54 -7.72 -4.80 10.91
CA ARG A 54 -7.14 -6.15 10.91
C ARG A 54 -7.57 -6.97 12.14
N LYS A 55 -7.64 -6.33 13.31
CA LYS A 55 -8.10 -6.97 14.55
C LYS A 55 -9.57 -7.38 14.44
N LYS A 56 -10.42 -6.51 13.86
CA LYS A 56 -11.85 -6.79 13.65
C LYS A 56 -12.08 -7.89 12.59
N GLN A 57 -11.31 -7.93 11.51
CA GLN A 57 -11.35 -9.02 10.51
C GLN A 57 -10.90 -10.37 11.10
N VAL A 58 -9.82 -10.37 11.89
CA VAL A 58 -9.36 -11.56 12.61
C VAL A 58 -10.44 -12.03 13.59
N GLN A 59 -11.08 -11.10 14.30
CA GLN A 59 -12.20 -11.40 15.17
C GLN A 59 -13.36 -12.06 14.41
N LEU A 60 -13.80 -11.49 13.28
CA LEU A 60 -14.85 -12.07 12.45
C LEU A 60 -14.49 -13.49 12.00
N ASN A 61 -13.28 -13.72 11.48
CA ASN A 61 -12.83 -15.04 11.02
C ASN A 61 -12.75 -16.07 12.16
N ASN A 62 -12.31 -15.64 13.34
CA ASN A 62 -12.25 -16.50 14.53
C ASN A 62 -13.65 -16.93 14.97
N TYR A 63 -14.61 -15.99 15.02
CA TYR A 63 -15.98 -16.32 15.40
C TYR A 63 -16.72 -17.09 14.29
N ARG A 64 -16.46 -16.82 13.01
CA ARG A 64 -16.94 -17.64 11.89
C ARG A 64 -16.50 -19.10 12.02
N SER A 65 -15.23 -19.32 12.37
CA SER A 65 -14.69 -20.65 12.61
C SER A 65 -15.32 -21.33 13.83
N LYS A 66 -15.59 -20.58 14.90
CA LYS A 66 -16.32 -21.08 16.08
C LYS A 66 -17.75 -21.47 15.74
N LEU A 67 -18.46 -20.66 14.97
CA LEU A 67 -19.83 -20.96 14.52
C LEU A 67 -19.87 -22.20 13.62
N LYS A 68 -18.92 -22.37 12.69
CA LYS A 68 -18.80 -23.60 11.89
C LYS A 68 -18.60 -24.85 12.75
N LYS A 69 -17.76 -24.78 13.78
CA LYS A 69 -17.60 -25.88 14.77
C LYS A 69 -18.90 -26.12 15.53
N ALA A 70 -19.56 -25.05 15.96
CA ALA A 70 -20.84 -25.10 16.66
C ALA A 70 -21.94 -25.76 15.82
N ILE A 71 -22.02 -25.47 14.52
CA ILE A 71 -22.92 -26.12 13.56
C ILE A 71 -22.65 -27.62 13.55
N LYS A 72 -21.39 -28.04 13.32
CA LYS A 72 -21.01 -29.46 13.30
C LYS A 72 -21.39 -30.18 14.60
N THR A 73 -21.18 -29.53 15.75
CA THR A 73 -21.55 -30.10 17.06
C THR A 73 -23.06 -30.23 17.23
N GLU A 74 -23.87 -29.23 16.83
CA GLU A 74 -25.33 -29.34 16.97
C GLU A 74 -25.93 -30.36 15.99
N THR A 75 -25.40 -30.44 14.77
CA THR A 75 -25.78 -31.49 13.81
C THR A 75 -25.51 -32.87 14.38
N ASN A 76 -24.32 -33.09 14.97
CA ASN A 76 -23.96 -34.37 15.59
C ASN A 76 -24.82 -34.69 16.82
N ASN A 77 -25.33 -33.66 17.52
CA ASN A 77 -26.21 -33.81 18.68
C ASN A 77 -27.71 -33.91 18.30
N GLY A 78 -28.05 -33.95 17.00
CA GLY A 78 -29.43 -34.02 16.52
C GLY A 78 -30.22 -32.71 16.58
N ASN A 79 -29.57 -31.58 16.88
CA ASN A 79 -30.20 -30.26 16.95
C ASN A 79 -30.13 -29.53 15.59
N SER A 80 -30.94 -30.02 14.64
CA SER A 80 -31.00 -29.50 13.27
C SER A 80 -31.42 -28.03 13.19
N LEU A 81 -32.43 -27.63 13.97
CA LEU A 81 -32.95 -26.25 13.99
C LEU A 81 -31.88 -25.23 14.40
N CYS A 82 -31.09 -25.52 15.44
CA CYS A 82 -29.99 -24.63 15.83
C CYS A 82 -28.89 -24.59 14.75
N ALA A 83 -28.56 -25.73 14.14
CA ALA A 83 -27.55 -25.80 13.10
C ALA A 83 -27.96 -24.99 11.85
N GLU A 84 -29.22 -25.09 11.42
CA GLU A 84 -29.78 -24.33 10.31
C GLU A 84 -29.78 -22.82 10.59
N PHE A 85 -30.20 -22.41 11.79
CA PHE A 85 -30.17 -21.00 12.17
C PHE A 85 -28.76 -20.41 12.14
N LEU A 86 -27.78 -21.14 12.68
CA LEU A 86 -26.37 -20.72 12.64
C LEU A 86 -25.81 -20.69 11.21
N MET A 87 -26.23 -21.60 10.33
CA MET A 87 -25.89 -21.56 8.91
C MET A 87 -26.49 -20.34 8.22
N LYS A 88 -27.75 -19.99 8.52
CA LYS A 88 -28.40 -18.79 8.00
C LYS A 88 -27.63 -17.52 8.37
N LEU A 89 -27.22 -17.40 9.64
CA LEU A 89 -26.37 -16.30 10.12
C LEU A 89 -25.02 -16.22 9.39
N LEU A 90 -24.38 -17.37 9.13
CA LEU A 90 -23.08 -17.40 8.44
C LEU A 90 -23.16 -17.09 6.94
N SER A 91 -24.34 -17.30 6.36
CA SER A 91 -24.68 -17.05 4.96
C SER A 91 -25.20 -15.63 4.74
N THR A 92 -25.42 -14.84 5.80
CA THR A 92 -25.79 -13.43 5.64
C THR A 92 -24.70 -12.69 4.84
N PRO A 93 -25.08 -11.98 3.76
CA PRO A 93 -24.13 -11.21 2.97
C PRO A 93 -23.38 -10.18 3.83
N PRO A 94 -22.10 -9.91 3.57
CA PRO A 94 -21.32 -8.90 4.30
C PRO A 94 -21.92 -7.49 4.26
N SER A 95 -22.78 -7.23 3.27
CA SER A 95 -23.46 -5.96 3.00
C SER A 95 -24.77 -5.76 3.78
N VAL A 96 -25.21 -6.76 4.56
CA VAL A 96 -26.49 -6.72 5.29
C VAL A 96 -26.22 -6.77 6.79
N ASP A 97 -26.69 -5.76 7.51
CA ASP A 97 -26.64 -5.73 8.96
C ASP A 97 -27.54 -6.81 9.56
N ILE A 98 -27.03 -7.50 10.57
CA ILE A 98 -27.78 -8.50 11.33
C ILE A 98 -28.32 -7.85 12.59
N GLU A 99 -29.64 -7.85 12.76
CA GLU A 99 -30.28 -7.33 13.97
C GLU A 99 -29.97 -8.25 15.16
N LEU A 100 -29.14 -7.74 16.08
CA LEU A 100 -28.54 -8.53 17.15
C LEU A 100 -29.58 -9.10 18.11
N THR A 101 -30.61 -8.31 18.45
CA THR A 101 -31.56 -8.65 19.51
C THR A 101 -32.46 -9.80 19.07
N SER A 102 -33.05 -9.71 17.88
CA SER A 102 -33.86 -10.79 17.27
C SER A 102 -33.03 -12.05 17.05
N ALA A 103 -31.79 -11.91 16.58
CA ALA A 103 -30.93 -13.07 16.34
C ALA A 103 -30.63 -13.85 17.63
N LEU A 104 -30.36 -13.15 18.74
CA LEU A 104 -30.13 -13.78 20.03
C LEU A 104 -31.41 -14.35 20.66
N ALA A 105 -32.53 -13.64 20.53
CA ALA A 105 -33.83 -14.09 21.03
C ALA A 105 -34.29 -15.38 20.33
N THR A 106 -34.10 -15.47 19.02
CA THR A 106 -34.43 -16.66 18.22
C THR A 106 -33.54 -17.85 18.54
N LEU A 107 -32.24 -17.60 18.80
CA LEU A 107 -31.28 -18.67 19.07
C LEU A 107 -31.42 -19.27 20.47
N ARG A 108 -31.70 -18.43 21.48
CA ARG A 108 -31.73 -18.84 22.89
C ARG A 108 -32.58 -20.09 23.18
N PRO A 109 -33.83 -20.22 22.70
CA PRO A 109 -34.66 -21.41 22.95
C PRO A 109 -34.17 -22.66 22.21
N LEU A 110 -33.34 -22.51 21.16
CA LEU A 110 -32.81 -23.63 20.37
C LEU A 110 -31.55 -24.25 21.00
N LEU A 111 -31.05 -23.72 22.11
CA LEU A 111 -29.77 -24.11 22.70
C LEU A 111 -29.93 -25.03 23.90
N ASN A 112 -29.60 -26.31 23.72
CA ASN A 112 -29.70 -27.32 24.77
C ASN A 112 -28.41 -27.47 25.61
N THR A 113 -27.24 -27.13 25.04
CA THR A 113 -25.95 -27.23 25.74
C THR A 113 -25.03 -26.05 25.42
N ARG A 114 -24.21 -25.64 26.41
CA ARG A 114 -23.24 -24.53 26.28
C ARG A 114 -23.87 -23.22 25.77
N ALA A 115 -25.12 -22.95 26.15
CA ALA A 115 -25.93 -21.86 25.60
C ALA A 115 -25.22 -20.50 25.70
N ASN A 116 -24.66 -20.17 26.87
CA ASN A 116 -23.94 -18.90 27.08
C ASN A 116 -22.70 -18.75 26.19
N GLN A 117 -21.97 -19.84 25.92
CA GLN A 117 -20.81 -19.79 25.02
C GLN A 117 -21.24 -19.55 23.58
N ARG A 118 -22.36 -20.15 23.16
CA ARG A 118 -22.92 -20.02 21.81
C ARG A 118 -23.54 -18.66 21.57
N LEU A 119 -24.31 -18.14 22.52
CA LEU A 119 -24.85 -16.77 22.49
C LEU A 119 -23.71 -15.75 22.40
N ASN A 120 -22.67 -15.87 23.25
CA ASN A 120 -21.50 -15.00 23.19
C ASN A 120 -20.75 -15.09 21.85
N ALA A 121 -20.65 -16.28 21.25
CA ALA A 121 -20.00 -16.44 19.95
C ALA A 121 -20.80 -15.76 18.82
N VAL A 122 -22.13 -15.87 18.87
CA VAL A 122 -23.04 -15.25 17.90
C VAL A 122 -23.07 -13.74 18.06
N GLU A 123 -23.15 -13.24 19.28
CA GLU A 123 -23.06 -11.80 19.57
C GLU A 123 -21.77 -11.20 19.02
N LYS A 124 -20.63 -11.84 19.30
CA LYS A 124 -19.32 -11.36 18.82
C LYS A 124 -19.15 -11.50 17.31
N PHE A 125 -19.80 -12.47 16.68
CA PHE A 125 -19.87 -12.58 15.24
C PHE A 125 -20.67 -11.41 14.64
N ILE A 126 -21.90 -11.18 15.11
CA ILE A 126 -22.79 -10.14 14.61
C ILE A 126 -22.17 -8.75 14.78
N LYS A 127 -21.64 -8.45 15.98
CA LYS A 127 -20.94 -7.17 16.22
C LYS A 127 -19.76 -6.97 15.27
N ALA A 128 -18.96 -8.01 15.03
CA ALA A 128 -17.83 -7.91 14.11
C ALA A 128 -18.28 -7.81 12.63
N HIS A 129 -19.38 -8.48 12.26
CA HIS A 129 -19.99 -8.42 10.93
C HIS A 129 -20.49 -7.00 10.66
N ASN A 130 -21.42 -6.48 11.47
CA ASN A 130 -22.07 -5.18 11.25
C ASN A 130 -21.08 -4.01 11.27
N ILE A 131 -20.07 -4.05 12.15
CA ILE A 131 -19.01 -3.03 12.17
C ILE A 131 -18.25 -2.98 10.84
N LEU A 132 -18.03 -4.13 10.21
CA LEU A 132 -17.37 -4.21 8.92
C LEU A 132 -18.36 -3.99 7.75
N THR A 133 -19.68 -4.12 7.99
CA THR A 133 -20.75 -3.83 7.03
C THR A 133 -20.89 -2.33 6.76
N ASN A 134 -20.86 -1.50 7.80
CA ASN A 134 -21.02 -0.04 7.70
C ASN A 134 -19.70 0.70 7.40
N GLU A 135 -18.57 0.17 7.86
CA GLU A 135 -17.25 0.71 7.57
C GLU A 135 -16.35 -0.39 7.00
N ASP A 136 -16.22 -0.34 5.68
CA ASP A 136 -14.97 -0.66 5.01
C ASP A 136 -14.48 -2.12 5.15
N MET A 137 -15.25 -3.09 4.62
CA MET A 137 -14.74 -4.42 4.22
C MET A 137 -13.69 -4.37 3.11
N ILE A 138 -13.25 -3.18 2.67
CA ILE A 138 -12.48 -3.01 1.43
C ILE A 138 -11.21 -3.87 1.41
N GLY A 139 -10.54 -4.11 2.53
CA GLY A 139 -9.32 -4.92 2.55
C GLY A 139 -8.32 -4.40 1.52
N SER A 140 -7.94 -5.25 0.55
CA SER A 140 -7.12 -4.91 -0.63
C SER A 140 -7.92 -4.67 -1.91
N SER A 141 -9.25 -4.57 -1.81
CA SER A 141 -10.15 -4.35 -2.94
C SER A 141 -10.12 -2.89 -3.34
N THR A 142 -10.46 -2.60 -4.59
CA THR A 142 -10.50 -1.23 -5.11
C THR A 142 -11.71 -0.51 -4.54
N LEU A 143 -11.52 0.62 -3.86
CA LEU A 143 -12.59 1.49 -3.34
C LEU A 143 -13.19 2.35 -4.44
N CYS A 144 -12.32 3.03 -5.16
CA CYS A 144 -12.60 3.84 -6.31
C CYS A 144 -11.52 3.57 -7.35
N GLN A 145 -11.91 3.59 -8.62
CA GLN A 145 -10.97 3.56 -9.74
C GLN A 145 -11.12 4.83 -10.55
N GLU A 146 -9.99 5.48 -10.78
CA GLU A 146 -9.87 6.60 -11.70
C GLU A 146 -9.55 6.06 -13.10
N ILE A 147 -10.24 6.61 -14.11
CA ILE A 147 -10.00 6.37 -15.52
C ILE A 147 -9.68 7.71 -16.16
N ILE A 148 -8.48 7.80 -16.74
CA ILE A 148 -8.01 9.00 -17.42
C ILE A 148 -8.05 8.77 -18.93
N PHE A 149 -8.69 9.68 -19.65
CA PHE A 149 -8.66 9.72 -21.11
C PHE A 149 -8.07 11.06 -21.57
N LYS A 150 -6.97 10.98 -22.31
CA LYS A 150 -6.25 12.11 -22.90
C LYS A 150 -5.87 11.79 -24.34
N ILE A 151 -6.08 12.75 -25.23
CA ILE A 151 -5.54 12.72 -26.59
C ILE A 151 -4.20 13.47 -26.57
N PRO A 152 -3.09 12.83 -26.97
CA PRO A 152 -1.81 13.53 -27.07
C PRO A 152 -1.86 14.70 -28.07
N GLU A 153 -1.22 15.82 -27.72
CA GLU A 153 -1.19 17.06 -28.51
C GLU A 153 -0.69 16.86 -29.95
N LYS A 154 0.24 15.93 -30.17
CA LYS A 154 0.78 15.58 -31.50
C LYS A 154 -0.26 15.11 -32.52
N TRP A 155 -1.49 14.84 -32.10
CA TRP A 155 -2.59 14.48 -32.98
C TRP A 155 -3.48 15.67 -33.35
N GLU A 156 -3.19 16.84 -32.79
CA GLU A 156 -3.77 18.13 -33.18
C GLU A 156 -5.30 18.18 -33.15
N ILE A 157 -5.91 17.35 -32.29
CA ILE A 157 -7.36 17.35 -32.09
C ILE A 157 -7.74 18.52 -31.18
N SER A 158 -8.56 19.43 -31.70
CA SER A 158 -9.02 20.60 -30.95
C SER A 158 -10.29 20.34 -30.15
N SER A 159 -10.57 21.21 -29.17
CA SER A 159 -11.82 21.22 -28.40
C SER A 159 -13.06 21.52 -29.27
N ASP A 160 -12.87 22.15 -30.43
CA ASP A 160 -13.93 22.37 -31.42
C ASP A 160 -14.29 21.08 -32.18
N GLN A 161 -13.33 20.16 -32.34
CA GLN A 161 -13.56 18.85 -32.96
C GLN A 161 -14.05 17.81 -31.96
N LEU A 162 -13.59 17.88 -30.71
CA LEU A 162 -13.99 16.97 -29.64
C LEU A 162 -14.15 17.74 -28.33
N SER A 163 -15.40 17.95 -27.92
CA SER A 163 -15.73 18.73 -26.73
C SER A 163 -15.53 17.95 -25.42
N HIS A 164 -15.54 18.64 -24.28
CA HIS A 164 -15.54 18.02 -22.95
C HIS A 164 -16.70 17.03 -22.76
N ASN A 165 -17.87 17.35 -23.34
CA ASN A 165 -19.03 16.48 -23.33
C ASN A 165 -18.81 15.21 -24.16
N ASP A 166 -18.14 15.34 -25.31
CA ASP A 166 -17.80 14.18 -26.14
C ASP A 166 -16.83 13.25 -25.41
N CYS A 167 -15.76 13.81 -24.84
CA CYS A 167 -14.82 13.07 -24.00
C CYS A 167 -15.52 12.34 -22.86
N PHE A 168 -16.43 13.02 -22.15
CA PHE A 168 -17.23 12.40 -21.09
C PHE A 168 -18.10 11.27 -21.61
N ASN A 169 -18.85 11.49 -22.69
CA ASN A 169 -19.75 10.49 -23.25
C ASN A 169 -19.01 9.26 -23.77
N ILE A 170 -17.85 9.44 -24.39
CA ILE A 170 -16.98 8.34 -24.84
C ILE A 170 -16.61 7.43 -23.66
N VAL A 171 -16.06 8.01 -22.59
CA VAL A 171 -15.62 7.24 -21.41
C VAL A 171 -16.81 6.67 -20.64
N ARG A 172 -17.87 7.46 -20.45
CA ARG A 172 -19.10 7.03 -19.78
C ARG A 172 -19.75 5.84 -20.48
N ASN A 173 -19.91 5.91 -21.81
CA ASN A 173 -20.55 4.85 -22.59
C ASN A 173 -19.73 3.55 -22.51
N PHE A 174 -18.41 3.67 -22.60
CA PHE A 174 -17.51 2.54 -22.44
C PHE A 174 -17.66 1.88 -21.07
N VAL A 175 -17.57 2.66 -20.00
CA VAL A 175 -17.66 2.19 -18.62
C VAL A 175 -19.02 1.55 -18.34
N ARG A 176 -20.12 2.19 -18.75
CA ARG A 176 -21.47 1.65 -18.55
C ARG A 176 -21.70 0.33 -19.28
N ARG A 177 -21.02 0.12 -20.42
CA ARG A 177 -21.12 -1.14 -21.17
C ARG A 177 -20.38 -2.28 -20.48
N ILE A 178 -19.19 -2.01 -19.95
CA ILE A 178 -18.31 -3.05 -19.39
C ILE A 178 -18.49 -3.28 -17.90
N LEU A 179 -18.96 -2.27 -17.17
CA LEU A 179 -19.12 -2.25 -15.72
C LEU A 179 -20.47 -1.58 -15.35
N PRO A 180 -21.61 -2.08 -15.85
CA PRO A 180 -22.92 -1.41 -15.72
C PRO A 180 -23.36 -1.20 -14.27
N ASN A 181 -22.99 -2.13 -13.39
CA ASN A 181 -23.40 -2.11 -11.98
C ASN A 181 -22.40 -1.37 -11.07
N HIS A 182 -21.37 -0.74 -11.64
CA HIS A 182 -20.42 0.08 -10.89
C HIS A 182 -20.71 1.55 -11.18
N PRO A 183 -21.32 2.28 -10.22
CA PRO A 183 -21.76 3.64 -10.47
C PRO A 183 -20.57 4.57 -10.70
N ILE A 184 -20.71 5.43 -11.70
CA ILE A 184 -19.82 6.56 -11.92
C ILE A 184 -20.12 7.58 -10.83
N LYS A 185 -19.13 7.87 -9.99
CA LYS A 185 -19.26 8.83 -8.89
C LYS A 185 -19.28 10.26 -9.43
N PHE A 186 -18.27 10.62 -10.21
CA PHE A 186 -18.22 11.86 -10.97
C PHE A 186 -17.16 11.76 -12.07
N ALA A 187 -17.12 12.76 -12.95
CA ALA A 187 -15.99 12.99 -13.83
C ALA A 187 -15.59 14.47 -13.82
N VAL A 188 -14.31 14.76 -14.03
CA VAL A 188 -13.77 16.13 -14.15
C VAL A 188 -12.99 16.23 -15.44
N SER A 189 -13.22 17.29 -16.19
CA SER A 189 -12.44 17.62 -17.38
C SER A 189 -11.58 18.84 -17.13
N HIS A 190 -10.31 18.72 -17.51
CA HIS A 190 -9.26 19.70 -17.28
C HIS A 190 -8.80 20.30 -18.60
N THR A 191 -8.92 21.62 -18.69
CA THR A 191 -8.42 22.45 -19.81
C THR A 191 -7.24 23.30 -19.39
N ASP A 192 -7.10 23.54 -18.09
CA ASP A 192 -6.04 24.30 -17.44
C ASP A 192 -4.66 23.64 -17.50
N GLU A 193 -4.57 22.39 -17.94
CA GLU A 193 -3.30 21.74 -18.23
C GLU A 193 -2.86 21.90 -19.71
N ASN A 194 -3.64 22.60 -20.54
CA ASN A 194 -3.25 22.94 -21.90
C ASN A 194 -2.32 24.15 -21.94
N LEU A 195 -1.55 24.27 -23.02
CA LEU A 195 -0.67 25.41 -23.26
C LEU A 195 -1.46 26.65 -23.66
N GLU A 196 -0.96 27.83 -23.28
CA GLU A 196 -1.57 29.11 -23.64
C GLU A 196 -1.70 29.28 -25.15
N GLY A 197 -2.91 29.65 -25.60
CA GLY A 197 -3.25 29.77 -27.02
C GLY A 197 -3.56 28.44 -27.73
N THR A 198 -3.36 27.28 -27.09
CA THR A 198 -3.68 25.98 -27.71
C THR A 198 -5.10 25.55 -27.39
N LYS A 199 -5.93 25.39 -28.42
CA LYS A 199 -7.30 24.87 -28.29
C LYS A 199 -7.34 23.34 -28.31
N TYR A 200 -6.37 22.67 -27.70
CA TYR A 200 -6.35 21.20 -27.71
C TYR A 200 -7.49 20.61 -26.88
N CYS A 201 -7.93 19.42 -27.28
CA CYS A 201 -8.95 18.68 -26.55
C CYS A 201 -8.55 18.52 -25.08
N SER A 202 -9.46 18.90 -24.18
CA SER A 202 -9.31 18.67 -22.74
C SER A 202 -9.22 17.18 -22.44
N HIS A 203 -8.55 16.85 -21.34
CA HIS A 203 -8.54 15.48 -20.84
C HIS A 203 -9.60 15.32 -19.74
N ILE A 204 -10.02 14.07 -19.50
CA ILE A 204 -11.06 13.76 -18.53
C ILE A 204 -10.63 12.66 -17.58
N HIS A 205 -10.96 12.87 -16.31
CA HIS A 205 -10.84 11.94 -15.21
C HIS A 205 -12.23 11.46 -14.83
N LEU A 206 -12.49 10.16 -14.88
CA LEU A 206 -13.76 9.57 -14.51
C LEU A 206 -13.55 8.61 -13.34
N PHE A 207 -14.30 8.82 -12.26
CA PHE A 207 -14.20 8.07 -11.03
C PHE A 207 -15.37 7.09 -10.93
N ILE A 208 -15.07 5.79 -10.84
CA ILE A 208 -16.07 4.73 -10.66
C ILE A 208 -15.96 4.11 -9.28
N SER A 209 -17.11 3.80 -8.69
CA SER A 209 -17.15 3.07 -7.43
C SER A 209 -16.68 1.64 -7.62
N GLY A 210 -15.78 1.22 -6.75
CA GLY A 210 -15.40 -0.18 -6.64
C GLY A 210 -16.51 -1.07 -6.09
N LYS A 211 -17.53 -0.47 -5.44
CA LYS A 211 -18.71 -1.15 -4.90
C LYS A 211 -19.75 -1.31 -6.01
N ASN A 212 -20.17 -2.55 -6.21
CA ASN A 212 -21.25 -2.87 -7.13
C ASN A 212 -22.60 -2.51 -6.48
N GLU A 213 -23.46 -1.81 -7.20
CA GLU A 213 -24.72 -1.32 -6.67
C GLU A 213 -25.76 -2.42 -6.42
N LEU A 214 -25.66 -3.54 -7.15
CA LEU A 214 -26.57 -4.68 -7.02
C LEU A 214 -26.11 -5.65 -5.92
N THR A 215 -24.85 -6.09 -5.98
CA THR A 215 -24.31 -7.06 -5.01
C THR A 215 -23.90 -6.40 -3.69
N LYS A 216 -23.68 -5.08 -3.71
CA LYS A 216 -23.09 -4.29 -2.62
C LYS A 216 -21.68 -4.75 -2.24
N GLU A 217 -21.01 -5.55 -3.07
CA GLU A 217 -19.64 -6.04 -2.87
C GLU A 217 -18.61 -5.15 -3.59
N PHE A 218 -17.37 -5.12 -3.09
CA PHE A 218 -16.23 -4.45 -3.75
C PHE A 218 -15.57 -5.39 -4.77
N ASP A 219 -16.26 -5.66 -5.87
CA ASP A 219 -15.91 -6.69 -6.85
C ASP A 219 -15.54 -6.16 -8.24
N LEU A 220 -15.24 -4.85 -8.36
CA LEU A 220 -14.88 -4.16 -9.60
C LEU A 220 -13.89 -4.95 -10.47
N ARG A 221 -12.79 -5.39 -9.87
CA ARG A 221 -11.71 -6.12 -10.55
C ARG A 221 -12.18 -7.46 -11.13
N LYS A 222 -13.12 -8.13 -10.45
CA LYS A 222 -13.69 -9.41 -10.86
C LYS A 222 -14.62 -9.21 -12.06
N TYR A 223 -15.50 -8.20 -12.01
CA TYR A 223 -16.38 -7.87 -13.13
C TYR A 223 -15.62 -7.36 -14.34
N GLU A 224 -14.58 -6.54 -14.13
CA GLU A 224 -13.69 -6.08 -15.20
C GLU A 224 -13.07 -7.26 -15.97
N LEU A 225 -12.52 -8.24 -15.25
CA LEU A 225 -11.94 -9.44 -15.86
C LEU A 225 -12.98 -10.29 -16.58
N LYS A 226 -14.19 -10.39 -16.02
CA LYS A 226 -15.31 -11.12 -16.65
C LYS A 226 -15.71 -10.47 -17.98
N SER A 227 -15.86 -9.15 -18.01
CA SER A 227 -16.21 -8.41 -19.23
C SER A 227 -15.12 -8.54 -20.30
N LEU A 228 -13.85 -8.58 -19.90
CA LEU A 228 -12.74 -8.84 -20.81
C LEU A 228 -12.76 -10.28 -21.35
N ASP A 229 -12.97 -11.28 -20.49
CA ASP A 229 -13.12 -12.68 -20.89
C ASP A 229 -14.25 -12.86 -21.92
N GLU A 230 -15.40 -12.22 -21.69
CA GLU A 230 -16.56 -12.24 -22.61
C GLU A 230 -16.21 -11.57 -23.94
N TYR A 231 -15.56 -10.41 -23.90
CA TYR A 231 -15.18 -9.68 -25.10
C TYR A 231 -14.19 -10.46 -25.98
N VAL A 232 -13.15 -11.05 -25.37
CA VAL A 232 -12.15 -11.88 -26.08
C VAL A 232 -12.82 -13.06 -26.77
N LYS A 233 -13.76 -13.73 -26.10
CA LYS A 233 -14.54 -14.85 -26.68
C LYS A 233 -15.44 -14.41 -27.83
N GLN A 234 -16.18 -13.31 -27.67
CA GLN A 234 -17.13 -12.82 -28.67
C GLN A 234 -16.46 -12.34 -29.95
N HIS A 235 -15.25 -11.77 -29.86
CA HIS A 235 -14.54 -11.20 -31.00
C HIS A 235 -13.40 -12.09 -31.51
N SER A 236 -13.33 -13.34 -31.03
CA SER A 236 -12.29 -14.32 -31.39
C SER A 236 -10.87 -13.75 -31.33
N LEU A 237 -10.61 -12.86 -30.36
CA LEU A 237 -9.29 -12.31 -30.13
C LEU A 237 -8.44 -13.41 -29.49
N ASP A 238 -7.30 -13.73 -30.09
CA ASP A 238 -6.25 -14.66 -29.62
C ASP A 238 -6.49 -15.28 -28.23
N LEU A 239 -7.40 -16.26 -28.19
CA LEU A 239 -7.92 -16.88 -26.97
C LEU A 239 -6.80 -17.64 -26.25
N GLU A 240 -5.91 -18.24 -27.03
CA GLU A 240 -4.77 -18.99 -26.50
C GLU A 240 -3.81 -18.07 -25.75
N ASN A 241 -3.43 -16.93 -26.34
CA ASN A 241 -2.58 -15.97 -25.63
C ASN A 241 -3.27 -15.34 -24.42
N TRP A 242 -4.58 -15.10 -24.48
CA TRP A 242 -5.33 -14.58 -23.32
C TRP A 242 -5.40 -15.59 -22.16
N GLU A 243 -5.73 -16.86 -22.44
CA GLU A 243 -5.73 -17.92 -21.44
C GLU A 243 -4.33 -18.20 -20.88
N HIS A 244 -3.32 -18.17 -21.75
CA HIS A 244 -1.92 -18.25 -21.35
C HIS A 244 -1.55 -17.11 -20.40
N ALA A 245 -1.96 -15.87 -20.72
CA ALA A 245 -1.67 -14.70 -19.92
C ALA A 245 -2.25 -14.76 -18.51
N LYS A 246 -3.46 -15.33 -18.35
CA LYS A 246 -4.10 -15.51 -17.04
C LYS A 246 -3.33 -16.46 -16.12
N ARG A 247 -2.54 -17.38 -16.67
CA ARG A 247 -1.73 -18.36 -15.91
C ARG A 247 -0.31 -17.89 -15.60
N LYS A 248 0.11 -16.72 -16.13
CA LYS A 248 1.46 -16.18 -15.96
C LYS A 248 1.55 -15.21 -14.78
N THR A 249 2.73 -14.60 -14.61
CA THR A 249 3.00 -13.62 -13.57
C THR A 249 2.01 -12.45 -13.64
N LYS A 250 1.77 -11.80 -12.48
CA LYS A 250 0.88 -10.62 -12.37
C LYS A 250 1.22 -9.53 -13.40
N TYR A 251 2.50 -9.35 -13.73
CA TYR A 251 2.94 -8.39 -14.73
C TYR A 251 2.44 -8.74 -16.14
N TYR A 252 2.62 -10.00 -16.57
CA TYR A 252 2.21 -10.44 -17.91
C TYR A 252 0.69 -10.36 -18.07
N GLN A 253 -0.05 -10.81 -17.05
CA GLN A 253 -1.50 -10.69 -17.00
C GLN A 253 -1.96 -9.23 -17.08
N SER A 254 -1.30 -8.31 -16.37
CA SER A 254 -1.62 -6.88 -16.40
C SER A 254 -1.40 -6.27 -17.79
N LYS A 255 -0.33 -6.68 -18.49
CA LYS A 255 -0.04 -6.22 -19.86
C LYS A 255 -1.08 -6.72 -20.86
N ALA A 256 -1.42 -8.01 -20.81
CA ALA A 256 -2.45 -8.58 -21.67
C ALA A 256 -3.82 -7.94 -21.40
N ARG A 257 -4.15 -7.70 -20.14
CA ARG A 257 -5.37 -6.97 -19.75
C ARG A 257 -5.42 -5.58 -20.36
N GLY A 258 -4.35 -4.79 -20.18
CA GLY A 258 -4.29 -3.44 -20.73
C GLY A 258 -4.45 -3.42 -22.25
N HIS A 259 -3.91 -4.45 -22.94
CA HIS A 259 -4.07 -4.61 -24.37
C HIS A 259 -5.53 -4.80 -24.80
N VAL A 260 -6.26 -5.73 -24.17
CA VAL A 260 -7.67 -5.99 -24.50
C VAL A 260 -8.51 -4.77 -24.14
N TRP A 261 -8.24 -4.14 -23.00
CA TRP A 261 -8.95 -2.93 -22.55
C TRP A 261 -8.82 -1.79 -23.56
N GLN A 262 -7.60 -1.52 -24.03
CA GLN A 262 -7.35 -0.51 -25.06
C GLN A 262 -8.06 -0.84 -26.38
N GLU A 263 -8.03 -2.10 -26.82
CA GLU A 263 -8.73 -2.52 -28.04
C GLU A 263 -10.25 -2.26 -27.93
N MET A 264 -10.87 -2.66 -26.82
CA MET A 264 -12.28 -2.39 -26.57
C MET A 264 -12.59 -0.89 -26.56
N PHE A 265 -11.72 -0.10 -25.92
CA PHE A 265 -11.90 1.34 -25.81
C PHE A 265 -11.76 2.05 -27.16
N LEU A 266 -10.76 1.71 -27.97
CA LEU A 266 -10.57 2.28 -29.31
C LEU A 266 -11.78 2.00 -30.21
N ARG A 267 -12.35 0.78 -30.16
CA ARG A 267 -13.59 0.46 -30.89
C ARG A 267 -14.79 1.27 -30.40
N ASN A 268 -14.90 1.49 -29.09
CA ASN A 268 -15.92 2.37 -28.53
C ASN A 268 -15.76 3.82 -29.02
N CYS A 269 -14.52 4.34 -29.07
CA CYS A 269 -14.24 5.65 -29.65
C CYS A 269 -14.68 5.72 -31.12
N ASN A 270 -14.29 4.74 -31.95
CA ASN A 270 -14.66 4.73 -33.37
C ASN A 270 -16.17 4.60 -33.59
N ALA A 271 -16.87 3.82 -32.76
CA ALA A 271 -18.32 3.76 -32.80
C ALA A 271 -18.95 5.12 -32.45
N TYR A 272 -18.40 5.83 -31.46
CA TYR A 272 -18.84 7.18 -31.11
C TYR A 272 -18.57 8.17 -32.24
N PHE A 273 -17.37 8.16 -32.83
CA PHE A 273 -16.99 9.05 -33.92
C PHE A 273 -17.85 8.83 -35.16
N SER A 274 -18.08 7.57 -35.53
CA SER A 274 -18.96 7.21 -36.65
C SER A 274 -20.40 7.66 -36.41
N HIS A 275 -20.95 7.43 -35.21
CA HIS A 275 -22.31 7.83 -34.86
C HIS A 275 -22.50 9.36 -34.91
N ASN A 276 -21.51 10.11 -34.42
CA ASN A 276 -21.54 11.58 -34.38
C ASN A 276 -20.95 12.22 -35.65
N LYS A 277 -20.62 11.42 -36.68
CA LYS A 277 -20.06 11.88 -37.96
C LYS A 277 -18.78 12.72 -37.81
N LEU A 278 -17.95 12.39 -36.83
CA LEU A 278 -16.65 13.01 -36.61
C LEU A 278 -15.62 12.37 -37.55
N ALA A 279 -14.88 13.20 -38.28
CA ALA A 279 -13.83 12.76 -39.21
C ALA A 279 -12.52 12.41 -38.47
N ILE A 280 -12.62 11.52 -37.48
CA ILE A 280 -11.53 11.10 -36.60
C ILE A 280 -11.56 9.58 -36.49
N GLU A 281 -10.39 8.94 -36.51
CA GLU A 281 -10.25 7.51 -36.29
C GLU A 281 -9.24 7.24 -35.17
N ALA A 282 -9.68 6.50 -34.16
CA ALA A 282 -8.84 5.98 -33.10
C ALA A 282 -8.24 4.64 -33.52
N THR A 283 -6.94 4.63 -33.82
CA THR A 283 -6.19 3.42 -34.15
C THR A 283 -5.10 3.16 -33.14
N ARG A 284 -4.59 1.93 -33.16
CA ARG A 284 -3.46 1.58 -32.32
C ARG A 284 -2.16 2.03 -32.96
N ALA A 285 -1.33 2.71 -32.17
CA ALA A 285 0.02 3.09 -32.60
C ALA A 285 0.85 1.88 -33.05
N ILE A 286 1.47 1.99 -34.22
CA ILE A 286 2.37 0.98 -34.77
C ILE A 286 3.63 0.93 -33.92
N LYS A 287 4.06 -0.29 -33.54
CA LYS A 287 5.23 -0.50 -32.69
C LYS A 287 6.54 -0.42 -33.47
N THR A 288 6.91 0.77 -33.94
CA THR A 288 8.22 1.01 -34.55
C THR A 288 9.34 1.01 -33.51
N LYS A 289 10.62 1.00 -33.94
CA LYS A 289 11.77 1.07 -33.02
C LYS A 289 11.80 2.41 -32.28
N GLU A 290 11.47 3.48 -32.99
CA GLU A 290 11.37 4.86 -32.48
C GLU A 290 10.28 4.95 -31.41
N TYR A 291 9.11 4.36 -31.68
CA TYR A 291 8.03 4.29 -30.69
C TYR A 291 8.41 3.51 -29.43
N GLN A 292 9.18 2.42 -29.57
CA GLN A 292 9.68 1.67 -28.43
C GLN A 292 10.72 2.46 -27.62
N ALA A 293 11.62 3.20 -28.28
CA ALA A 293 12.56 4.09 -27.63
C ALA A 293 11.83 5.20 -26.87
N GLN A 294 10.83 5.84 -27.49
CA GLN A 294 9.98 6.85 -26.86
C GLN A 294 9.25 6.29 -25.63
N LEU A 295 8.71 5.07 -25.70
CA LEU A 295 8.08 4.40 -24.55
C LEU A 295 9.07 4.12 -23.41
N GLN A 296 10.33 3.81 -23.72
CA GLN A 296 11.36 3.61 -22.70
C GLN A 296 11.72 4.93 -22.01
N GLU A 297 11.88 6.00 -22.80
CA GLU A 297 12.12 7.35 -22.30
C GLU A 297 10.98 7.82 -21.41
N MET A 298 9.73 7.74 -21.86
CA MET A 298 8.56 8.12 -21.07
C MET A 298 8.47 7.34 -19.75
N ARG A 299 8.87 6.06 -19.73
CA ARG A 299 8.94 5.27 -18.49
C ARG A 299 10.06 5.75 -17.57
N ALA A 300 11.21 6.13 -18.11
CA ALA A 300 12.30 6.70 -17.32
C ALA A 300 11.87 8.04 -16.71
N GLU A 301 11.28 8.93 -17.51
CA GLU A 301 10.72 10.22 -17.10
C GLU A 301 9.63 10.07 -16.03
N SER A 302 8.72 9.09 -16.18
CA SER A 302 7.64 8.88 -15.20
C SER A 302 8.11 8.56 -13.78
N LYS A 303 9.36 8.06 -13.62
CA LYS A 303 9.97 7.78 -12.32
C LYS A 303 10.59 9.01 -11.67
N ARG A 304 10.82 10.09 -12.43
CA ARG A 304 11.33 11.36 -11.91
C ARG A 304 10.21 12.15 -11.23
N SER A 305 10.58 13.05 -10.33
CA SER A 305 9.63 14.00 -9.75
C SER A 305 9.02 14.87 -10.85
N LYS A 306 7.78 15.34 -10.67
CA LYS A 306 7.03 16.03 -11.75
C LYS A 306 7.77 17.27 -12.27
N SER A 307 8.54 17.97 -11.42
CA SER A 307 9.38 19.13 -11.77
C SER A 307 10.66 18.76 -12.54
N GLU A 308 11.16 17.53 -12.39
CA GLU A 308 12.37 17.03 -13.08
C GLU A 308 12.04 16.34 -14.41
N ARG A 309 10.76 16.24 -14.76
CA ARG A 309 10.32 15.61 -16.00
C ARG A 309 10.52 16.55 -17.17
N THR A 310 11.20 16.10 -18.21
CA THR A 310 11.50 16.87 -19.43
C THR A 310 10.22 17.49 -20.04
N TYR A 311 9.14 16.73 -20.06
CA TYR A 311 7.85 17.11 -20.64
C TYR A 311 6.84 17.59 -19.58
N SER A 312 7.29 18.30 -18.55
CA SER A 312 6.39 18.99 -17.61
C SER A 312 5.98 20.35 -18.16
N TYR A 313 4.77 20.82 -17.82
CA TYR A 313 4.28 22.16 -18.16
C TYR A 313 5.33 23.24 -17.84
N TYR A 314 5.95 23.14 -16.67
CA TYR A 314 7.06 24.01 -16.25
C TYR A 314 8.28 23.98 -17.19
N ASN A 315 8.82 22.80 -17.51
CA ASN A 315 10.01 22.71 -18.37
C ASN A 315 9.71 23.12 -19.80
N TYR A 316 8.47 22.93 -20.26
CA TYR A 316 8.03 23.45 -21.55
C TYR A 316 7.96 24.99 -21.55
N LEU A 317 7.41 25.62 -20.51
CA LEU A 317 7.44 27.09 -20.37
C LEU A 317 8.87 27.64 -20.43
N ILE A 318 9.82 26.98 -19.77
CA ILE A 318 11.24 27.35 -19.85
C ILE A 318 11.77 27.28 -21.29
N GLN A 319 11.41 26.23 -22.05
CA GLN A 319 11.83 26.08 -23.44
C GLN A 319 11.22 27.12 -24.38
N GLN A 320 10.00 27.60 -24.09
CA GLN A 320 9.31 28.61 -24.90
C GLN A 320 9.81 30.04 -24.64
N LEU A 321 10.32 30.36 -23.44
CA LEU A 321 10.87 31.69 -23.11
C LEU A 321 11.87 32.25 -24.13
N PRO A 322 12.90 31.51 -24.60
CA PRO A 322 13.84 32.04 -25.59
C PRO A 322 13.21 32.25 -26.97
N ILE A 323 12.21 31.45 -27.36
CA ILE A 323 11.48 31.60 -28.62
C ILE A 323 10.68 32.90 -28.58
N LEU A 324 9.88 33.10 -27.53
CA LEU A 324 9.13 34.34 -27.31
C LEU A 324 10.05 35.57 -27.25
N LYS A 325 11.21 35.45 -26.61
CA LYS A 325 12.18 36.56 -26.51
C LYS A 325 12.73 36.94 -27.89
N ASN A 326 12.97 35.96 -28.76
CA ASN A 326 13.42 36.20 -30.13
C ASN A 326 12.31 36.81 -30.99
N GLU A 327 11.06 36.35 -30.85
CA GLU A 327 9.91 36.94 -31.55
C GLU A 327 9.68 38.40 -31.14
N ILE A 328 9.75 38.70 -29.84
CA ILE A 328 9.69 40.08 -29.33
C ILE A 328 10.83 40.92 -29.92
N SER A 329 12.05 40.40 -29.93
CA SER A 329 13.20 41.11 -30.51
C SER A 329 13.03 41.37 -32.01
N SER A 330 12.47 40.42 -32.75
CA SER A 330 12.18 40.59 -34.18
C SER A 330 11.10 41.65 -34.40
N THR A 331 10.03 41.61 -33.61
CA THR A 331 8.92 42.57 -33.71
C THR A 331 9.37 43.99 -33.36
N VAL A 332 10.23 44.14 -32.35
CA VAL A 332 10.83 45.43 -31.99
C VAL A 332 11.70 45.97 -33.13
N ALA A 333 12.51 45.12 -33.78
CA ALA A 333 13.31 45.52 -34.93
C ALA A 333 12.45 45.96 -36.13
N GLU A 334 11.32 45.30 -36.37
CA GLU A 334 10.35 45.72 -37.40
C GLU A 334 9.74 47.09 -37.07
N ILE A 335 9.35 47.33 -35.82
CA ILE A 335 8.85 48.64 -35.36
C ILE A 335 9.88 49.73 -35.58
N ASP A 336 11.15 49.48 -35.24
CA ASP A 336 12.23 50.45 -35.43
C ASP A 336 12.45 50.76 -36.92
N CYS A 337 12.35 49.74 -37.79
CA CYS A 337 12.46 49.92 -39.23
C CYS A 337 11.33 50.79 -39.79
N VAL A 338 10.08 50.52 -39.39
CA VAL A 338 8.90 51.33 -39.78
C VAL A 338 9.00 52.76 -39.25
N GLN A 339 9.54 52.96 -38.04
CA GLN A 339 9.75 54.31 -37.50
C GLN A 339 10.79 55.10 -38.29
N VAL A 340 11.85 54.45 -38.78
CA VAL A 340 12.86 55.09 -39.65
C VAL A 340 12.23 55.49 -40.98
N GLU A 341 11.50 54.58 -41.64
CA GLU A 341 10.79 54.89 -42.90
C GLU A 341 9.81 56.05 -42.73
N LEU A 342 9.08 56.10 -41.62
CA LEU A 342 8.15 57.19 -41.32
C LEU A 342 8.88 58.53 -41.16
N ARG A 343 10.04 58.55 -40.51
CA ARG A 343 10.87 59.77 -40.35
C ARG A 343 11.44 60.23 -41.70
N GLU A 344 11.85 59.30 -42.56
CA GLU A 344 12.31 59.61 -43.91
C GLU A 344 11.19 60.22 -44.76
N LEU A 345 9.99 59.65 -44.71
CA LEU A 345 8.79 60.19 -45.35
C LEU A 345 8.43 61.60 -44.86
N ILE A 346 8.51 61.84 -43.54
CA ILE A 346 8.28 63.18 -42.96
C ILE A 346 9.36 64.17 -43.43
N THR A 347 10.62 63.73 -43.53
CA THR A 347 11.73 64.58 -43.96
C THR A 347 11.64 64.93 -45.45
N GLN A 348 11.31 63.95 -46.30
CA GLN A 348 11.02 64.18 -47.72
C GLN A 348 9.85 65.14 -47.89
N LYS A 349 8.78 64.97 -47.11
CA LYS A 349 7.60 65.83 -47.12
C LYS A 349 7.91 67.27 -46.70
N ASN A 350 8.79 67.48 -45.71
CA ASN A 350 9.22 68.81 -45.30
C ASN A 350 10.09 69.53 -46.36
N GLN A 351 10.67 68.79 -47.32
CA GLN A 351 11.46 69.35 -48.42
C GLN A 351 10.63 69.69 -49.67
N THR A 352 9.36 69.27 -49.75
CA THR A 352 8.53 69.40 -50.98
C THR A 352 7.34 70.37 -50.89
N GLN A 353 7.25 71.27 -49.92
CA GLN A 353 6.13 72.22 -49.85
C GLN A 353 6.34 73.50 -50.69
N GLU A 354 6.02 73.41 -51.99
CA GLU A 354 5.16 74.37 -52.69
C GLU A 354 4.12 73.61 -53.55
N LEU A 355 2.82 73.84 -53.24
CA LEU A 355 1.56 73.54 -53.97
C LEU A 355 1.04 72.08 -54.07
N ASN A 356 -0.04 71.72 -53.32
CA ASN A 356 -1.41 71.54 -53.86
C ASN A 356 -2.54 71.26 -52.82
N HIS A 357 -3.79 71.61 -53.16
CA HIS A 357 -5.00 71.54 -52.29
C HIS A 357 -5.42 70.13 -51.83
N THR A 358 -4.99 69.06 -52.49
CA THR A 358 -5.16 67.66 -52.03
C THR A 358 -4.28 67.34 -50.81
N GLU A 359 -3.20 68.07 -50.62
CA GLU A 359 -2.24 67.86 -49.53
C GLU A 359 -2.73 68.44 -48.20
N LEU A 360 -3.61 69.44 -48.24
CA LEU A 360 -4.29 69.95 -47.04
C LEU A 360 -5.23 68.92 -46.43
N LYS A 361 -5.96 68.15 -47.26
CA LYS A 361 -6.81 67.05 -46.79
C LYS A 361 -6.01 65.88 -46.21
N THR A 362 -4.87 65.54 -46.80
CA THR A 362 -3.97 64.52 -46.23
C THR A 362 -3.25 65.02 -44.98
N LEU A 363 -2.94 66.32 -44.89
CA LEU A 363 -2.40 66.93 -43.67
C LEU A 363 -3.41 66.88 -42.51
N ASP A 364 -4.68 67.18 -42.77
CA ASP A 364 -5.72 67.10 -41.74
C ASP A 364 -6.01 65.64 -41.32
N ALA A 365 -6.00 64.69 -42.27
CA ALA A 365 -6.10 63.27 -41.95
C ALA A 365 -4.89 62.78 -41.13
N LEU A 366 -3.68 63.24 -41.46
CA LEU A 366 -2.46 62.92 -40.69
C LEU A 366 -2.46 63.56 -39.30
N LYS A 367 -2.99 64.77 -39.14
CA LYS A 367 -3.18 65.40 -37.82
C LYS A 367 -4.17 64.62 -36.96
N LEU A 368 -5.26 64.14 -37.56
CA LEU A 368 -6.23 63.30 -36.87
C LEU A 368 -5.57 61.99 -36.42
N TYR A 369 -4.80 61.37 -37.31
CA TYR A 369 -4.06 60.14 -37.02
C TYR A 369 -2.97 60.35 -35.95
N ILE A 370 -2.26 61.48 -35.97
CA ILE A 370 -1.32 61.85 -34.91
C ILE A 370 -2.05 62.00 -33.57
N SER A 371 -3.21 62.66 -33.54
CA SER A 371 -4.01 62.77 -32.31
C SER A 371 -4.51 61.42 -31.79
N GLU A 372 -4.85 60.48 -32.68
CA GLU A 372 -5.16 59.10 -32.28
C GLU A 372 -3.94 58.36 -31.73
N LEU A 373 -2.76 58.56 -32.34
CA LEU A 373 -1.50 57.98 -31.86
C LEU A 373 -1.07 58.59 -30.52
N GLU A 374 -1.23 59.89 -30.31
CA GLU A 374 -0.99 60.57 -29.04
C GLU A 374 -1.92 60.03 -27.94
N ASN A 375 -3.21 59.82 -28.26
CA ASN A 375 -4.14 59.19 -27.34
C ASN A 375 -3.75 57.73 -27.02
N LYS A 376 -3.30 56.97 -28.02
CA LYS A 376 -2.77 55.60 -27.79
C LYS A 376 -1.50 55.63 -26.94
N ALA A 377 -0.59 56.56 -27.19
CA ALA A 377 0.63 56.74 -26.41
C ALA A 377 0.30 57.12 -24.97
N TYR A 378 -0.67 57.99 -24.73
CA TYR A 378 -1.13 58.35 -23.40
C TYR A 378 -1.71 57.14 -22.65
N LYS A 379 -2.55 56.34 -23.32
CA LYS A 379 -3.08 55.09 -22.76
C LYS A 379 -2.00 54.07 -22.46
N LEU A 380 -0.98 53.97 -23.30
CA LEU A 380 0.17 53.10 -23.07
C LEU A 380 1.03 53.58 -21.90
N LEU A 381 1.20 54.90 -21.74
CA LEU A 381 1.92 55.49 -20.61
C LEU A 381 1.18 55.24 -19.29
N GLU A 382 -0.15 55.35 -19.30
CA GLU A 382 -1.01 55.02 -18.15
C GLU A 382 -0.96 53.52 -17.81
N ALA A 383 -0.99 52.65 -18.83
CA ALA A 383 -0.82 51.21 -18.66
C ALA A 383 0.58 50.87 -18.12
N GLN A 384 1.63 51.56 -18.58
CA GLN A 384 2.99 51.40 -18.09
C GLN A 384 3.12 51.83 -16.62
N SER A 385 2.55 52.98 -16.24
CA SER A 385 2.52 53.42 -14.84
C SER A 385 1.78 52.44 -13.93
N THR A 386 0.68 51.87 -14.42
CA THR A 386 -0.07 50.81 -13.71
C THR A 386 0.79 49.55 -13.56
N LEU A 387 1.52 49.17 -14.61
CA LEU A 387 2.42 48.01 -14.58
C LEU A 387 3.59 48.22 -13.62
N ASP A 388 4.21 49.39 -13.61
CA ASP A 388 5.30 49.73 -12.69
C ASP A 388 4.83 49.67 -11.23
N THR A 389 3.61 50.15 -10.96
CA THR A 389 2.99 50.04 -9.63
C THR A 389 2.75 48.57 -9.24
N ASN A 390 2.29 47.74 -10.19
CA ASN A 390 2.10 46.32 -9.97
C ASN A 390 3.42 45.56 -9.77
N ILE A 391 4.50 45.98 -10.44
CA ILE A 391 5.84 45.43 -10.26
C ILE A 391 6.35 45.76 -8.85
N ALA A 392 6.26 47.03 -8.41
CA ALA A 392 6.67 47.44 -7.07
C ALA A 392 5.91 46.68 -5.97
N ASN A 393 4.58 46.53 -6.11
CA ASN A 393 3.77 45.73 -5.19
C ASN A 393 4.15 44.24 -5.21
N SER A 394 4.51 43.71 -6.39
CA SER A 394 4.95 42.32 -6.53
C SER A 394 6.31 42.08 -5.89
N GLU A 395 7.24 43.03 -5.97
CA GLU A 395 8.56 42.99 -5.33
C GLU A 395 8.46 43.05 -3.80
N GLU A 396 7.56 43.88 -3.27
CA GLU A 396 7.29 43.92 -1.82
C GLU A 396 6.71 42.59 -1.34
N ASN A 397 5.74 42.03 -2.07
CA ASN A 397 5.15 40.73 -1.77
C ASN A 397 6.17 39.58 -1.87
N LEU A 398 7.09 39.65 -2.83
CA LEU A 398 8.20 38.70 -2.95
C LEU A 398 9.10 38.76 -1.71
N SER A 399 9.43 39.97 -1.27
CA SER A 399 10.29 40.22 -0.10
C SER A 399 9.65 39.77 1.21
N ARG A 400 8.32 39.89 1.35
CA ARG A 400 7.56 39.31 2.47
C ARG A 400 7.61 37.78 2.44
N LYS A 401 7.28 37.16 1.29
CA LYS A 401 7.32 35.69 1.14
C LYS A 401 8.72 35.10 1.36
N GLN A 402 9.77 35.82 0.97
CA GLN A 402 11.16 35.40 1.20
C GLN A 402 11.50 35.36 2.70
N ARG A 403 10.99 36.31 3.50
CA ARG A 403 11.14 36.31 4.96
C ARG A 403 10.40 35.14 5.60
N ASP A 404 9.13 34.94 5.23
CA ASP A 404 8.32 33.83 5.73
C ASP A 404 8.96 32.47 5.43
N TYR A 405 9.56 32.33 4.24
CA TYR A 405 10.29 31.12 3.85
C TYR A 405 11.51 30.86 4.75
N ASN A 406 12.30 31.89 5.04
CA ASN A 406 13.47 31.76 5.89
C ASN A 406 13.07 31.36 7.32
N ASP A 407 11.98 31.94 7.85
CA ASP A 407 11.46 31.60 9.17
C ASP A 407 10.96 30.14 9.21
N LEU A 408 10.25 29.70 8.17
CA LEU A 408 9.77 28.32 8.06
C LEU A 408 10.93 27.32 7.95
N ASN A 409 11.97 27.65 7.19
CA ASN A 409 13.16 26.81 7.04
C ASN A 409 13.92 26.67 8.37
N ASN A 410 14.03 27.77 9.13
CA ASN A 410 14.62 27.75 10.47
C ASN A 410 13.80 26.88 11.44
N ALA A 411 12.47 26.95 11.38
CA ALA A 411 11.58 26.12 12.18
C ALA A 411 11.69 24.62 11.81
N ALA A 412 11.81 24.31 10.51
CA ALA A 412 12.01 22.95 10.02
C ALA A 412 13.32 22.34 10.54
N GLN A 413 14.43 23.09 10.46
CA GLN A 413 15.72 22.65 11.01
C GLN A 413 15.66 22.40 12.53
N LEU A 414 14.90 23.22 13.26
CA LEU A 414 14.71 23.02 14.70
C LEU A 414 13.93 21.73 15.00
N LEU A 415 12.89 21.44 14.20
CA LEU A 415 12.12 20.21 14.34
C LEU A 415 12.95 18.97 14.00
N GLU A 416 13.77 19.03 12.96
CA GLU A 416 14.66 17.93 12.57
C GLU A 416 15.67 17.60 13.69
N ARG A 417 16.25 18.63 14.33
CA ARG A 417 17.11 18.43 15.52
C ARG A 417 16.35 17.77 16.68
N LYS A 418 15.08 18.13 16.91
CA LYS A 418 14.25 17.52 17.95
C LYS A 418 13.92 16.06 17.61
N LEU A 419 13.61 15.77 16.35
CA LEU A 419 13.33 14.42 15.87
C LEU A 419 14.54 13.50 16.07
N THR A 420 15.74 13.96 15.69
CA THR A 420 16.98 13.20 15.87
C THR A 420 17.25 12.87 17.34
N LYS A 421 17.03 13.84 18.25
CA LYS A 421 17.14 13.61 19.70
C LYS A 421 16.13 12.58 20.20
N ALA A 422 14.88 12.65 19.75
CA ALA A 422 13.86 11.68 20.13
C ALA A 422 14.20 10.26 19.62
N GLN A 423 14.70 10.14 18.38
CA GLN A 423 15.11 8.87 17.80
C GLN A 423 16.24 8.21 18.60
N GLN A 424 17.22 9.02 19.06
CA GLN A 424 18.31 8.56 19.90
C GLN A 424 17.80 8.04 21.26
N GLN A 425 16.87 8.77 21.89
CA GLN A 425 16.24 8.33 23.15
C GLN A 425 15.45 7.03 23.01
N ILE A 426 14.72 6.85 21.89
CA ILE A 426 14.01 5.60 21.60
C ILE A 426 15.00 4.45 21.47
N THR A 427 16.09 4.64 20.71
CA THR A 427 17.13 3.62 20.51
C THR A 427 17.77 3.20 21.84
N GLU A 428 18.06 4.17 22.72
CA GLU A 428 18.59 3.89 24.06
C GLU A 428 17.57 3.13 24.94
N ALA A 429 16.28 3.49 24.86
CA ALA A 429 15.22 2.81 25.60
C ALA A 429 15.02 1.37 25.12
N GLU A 430 15.08 1.13 23.80
CA GLU A 430 15.02 -0.21 23.20
C GLU A 430 16.20 -1.08 23.64
N ALA A 431 17.43 -0.53 23.66
CA ALA A 431 18.60 -1.22 24.15
C ALA A 431 18.45 -1.64 25.63
N LYS A 432 17.94 -0.72 26.47
CA LYS A 432 17.65 -1.02 27.89
C LYS A 432 16.58 -2.12 28.02
N ALA A 433 15.47 -2.02 27.28
CA ALA A 433 14.41 -3.02 27.29
C ALA A 433 14.90 -4.41 26.88
N TYR A 434 15.75 -4.49 25.86
CA TYR A 434 16.38 -5.74 25.44
C TYR A 434 17.25 -6.35 26.54
N THR A 435 18.00 -5.50 27.25
CA THR A 435 18.83 -5.92 28.39
C THR A 435 17.97 -6.51 29.52
N TYR A 436 16.87 -5.84 29.89
CA TYR A 436 15.92 -6.37 30.88
C TYR A 436 15.29 -7.70 30.46
N LEU A 437 14.92 -7.84 29.18
CA LEU A 437 14.35 -9.08 28.66
C LEU A 437 15.35 -10.25 28.77
N ARG A 438 16.65 -10.01 28.56
CA ARG A 438 17.70 -11.01 28.72
C ARG A 438 17.81 -11.48 30.17
N VAL A 439 17.88 -10.53 31.12
CA VAL A 439 17.98 -10.82 32.56
C VAL A 439 16.75 -11.59 33.05
N ASN A 440 15.54 -11.22 32.61
CA ASN A 440 14.32 -11.94 32.99
C ASN A 440 14.33 -13.39 32.49
N LYS A 441 14.81 -13.65 31.26
CA LYS A 441 14.97 -15.03 30.76
C LYS A 441 15.95 -15.84 31.59
N GLU A 442 17.08 -15.24 31.97
CA GLU A 442 18.08 -15.88 32.84
C GLU A 442 17.47 -16.26 34.21
N LEU A 443 16.73 -15.34 34.82
CA LEU A 443 16.01 -15.58 36.09
C LEU A 443 14.95 -16.69 35.97
N GLU A 444 14.17 -16.72 34.88
CA GLU A 444 13.19 -17.78 34.64
C GLU A 444 13.81 -19.17 34.49
N THR A 445 15.00 -19.26 33.87
CA THR A 445 15.74 -20.52 33.78
C THR A 445 16.27 -20.97 35.13
N GLU A 446 16.78 -20.05 35.95
CA GLU A 446 17.32 -20.40 37.26
C GLU A 446 16.21 -20.79 38.25
N ASN A 447 15.07 -20.10 38.21
CA ASN A 447 13.91 -20.44 39.03
C ASN A 447 13.39 -21.85 38.70
N ARG A 448 13.35 -22.22 37.41
CA ARG A 448 13.01 -23.60 36.99
C ARG A 448 13.99 -24.65 37.56
N ARG A 449 15.29 -24.36 37.58
CA ARG A 449 16.30 -25.26 38.19
C ARG A 449 16.09 -25.42 39.69
N LEU A 450 15.79 -24.34 40.40
CA LEU A 450 15.55 -24.38 41.84
C LEU A 450 14.30 -25.20 42.18
N ILE A 451 13.21 -25.02 41.43
CA ILE A 451 11.99 -25.84 41.59
C ILE A 451 12.32 -27.33 41.41
N GLN A 452 13.09 -27.68 40.38
CA GLN A 452 13.48 -29.07 40.14
C GLN A 452 14.33 -29.65 41.29
N LYS A 453 15.31 -28.89 41.79
CA LYS A 453 16.12 -29.31 42.96
C LYS A 453 15.29 -29.50 44.22
N ASN A 454 14.34 -28.61 44.49
CA ASN A 454 13.46 -28.73 45.66
C ASN A 454 12.56 -29.97 45.57
N GLN A 455 12.08 -30.31 44.37
CA GLN A 455 11.35 -31.56 44.15
C GLN A 455 12.24 -32.79 44.39
N GLU A 456 13.49 -32.77 43.95
CA GLU A 456 14.45 -33.86 44.20
C GLU A 456 14.76 -34.02 45.69
N LEU A 457 14.92 -32.92 46.44
CA LEU A 457 15.15 -32.94 47.89
C LEU A 457 13.93 -33.49 48.65
N ALA A 458 12.71 -33.10 48.29
CA ALA A 458 11.49 -33.61 48.92
C ALA A 458 11.30 -35.13 48.71
N VAL A 459 11.83 -35.69 47.63
CA VAL A 459 11.86 -37.15 47.41
C VAL A 459 12.88 -37.84 48.31
N LEU A 460 14.01 -37.18 48.60
CA LEU A 460 15.06 -37.71 49.47
C LEU A 460 14.69 -37.65 50.96
N GLU A 461 13.94 -36.63 51.40
CA GLU A 461 13.47 -36.48 52.78
C GLU A 461 12.43 -37.54 53.21
N ASN A 462 11.79 -38.23 52.25
CA ASN A 462 10.81 -39.29 52.53
C ASN A 462 11.41 -40.70 52.73
N ILE A 463 12.73 -40.82 52.80
CA ILE A 463 13.42 -42.09 53.09
C ILE A 463 13.67 -42.19 54.60
N GLN A 464 12.88 -42.98 55.32
CA GLN A 464 13.06 -43.23 56.76
C GLN A 464 14.26 -44.16 57.05
N SER A 465 14.93 -43.93 58.17
CA SER A 465 16.25 -44.46 58.56
C SER A 465 16.29 -45.94 59.00
N GLU A 466 15.22 -46.71 58.82
CA GLU A 466 15.16 -48.14 59.17
C GLU A 466 14.90 -49.05 57.95
N ASP A 467 15.09 -48.53 56.73
CA ASP A 467 14.94 -49.32 55.52
C ASP A 467 16.21 -50.16 55.23
N HIS A 468 16.14 -51.46 55.51
CA HIS A 468 17.18 -52.44 55.17
C HIS A 468 17.38 -52.62 53.65
N SER A 469 16.63 -51.91 52.80
CA SER A 469 16.79 -51.95 51.33
C SER A 469 18.16 -51.45 50.83
N TYR A 470 18.96 -50.75 51.64
CA TYR A 470 20.28 -50.26 51.23
C TYR A 470 21.43 -51.25 51.45
N GLU A 471 21.22 -52.32 52.21
CA GLU A 471 22.26 -53.29 52.54
C GLU A 471 22.88 -53.98 51.30
N PRO A 472 22.09 -54.38 50.28
CA PRO A 472 22.65 -54.89 49.02
C PRO A 472 23.51 -53.86 48.27
N VAL A 473 23.13 -52.56 48.31
CA VAL A 473 23.88 -51.48 47.68
C VAL A 473 25.22 -51.27 48.36
N LEU A 474 25.24 -51.24 49.70
CA LEU A 474 26.47 -51.09 50.48
C LEU A 474 27.43 -52.27 50.28
N LYS A 475 26.91 -53.51 50.20
CA LYS A 475 27.71 -54.70 49.88
C LYS A 475 28.36 -54.60 48.50
N ILE A 476 27.64 -54.08 47.50
CA ILE A 476 28.18 -53.89 46.15
C ILE A 476 29.19 -52.74 46.12
N ILE A 477 28.93 -51.63 46.82
CA ILE A 477 29.88 -50.52 46.96
C ILE A 477 31.21 -51.00 47.54
N LYS A 478 31.16 -51.82 48.59
CA LYS A 478 32.38 -52.41 49.17
C LYS A 478 33.15 -53.28 48.17
N LEU A 479 32.45 -54.14 47.40
CA LEU A 479 33.09 -54.94 46.35
C LEU A 479 33.72 -54.06 45.24
N ILE A 480 33.09 -52.92 44.94
CA ILE A 480 33.62 -51.94 44.00
C ILE A 480 34.90 -51.30 44.55
N ASP A 481 34.91 -50.90 45.83
CA ASP A 481 36.12 -50.36 46.46
C ASP A 481 37.26 -51.37 46.48
N ASP A 482 36.99 -52.62 46.87
CA ASP A 482 37.98 -53.72 46.83
C ASP A 482 38.54 -53.93 45.41
N TYR A 483 37.71 -53.79 44.38
CA TYR A 483 38.13 -53.87 42.98
C TYR A 483 39.09 -52.72 42.59
N TYR A 484 38.79 -51.48 42.98
CA TYR A 484 39.63 -50.33 42.65
C TYR A 484 40.93 -50.31 43.46
N ASP A 485 40.89 -50.73 44.72
CA ASP A 485 42.09 -50.85 45.57
C ASP A 485 43.08 -51.85 44.97
N LEU A 486 42.59 -53.00 44.47
CA LEU A 486 43.41 -53.98 43.76
C LEU A 486 43.95 -53.45 42.41
N LYS A 487 43.20 -52.58 41.74
CA LYS A 487 43.59 -52.00 40.44
C LYS A 487 44.62 -50.87 40.58
N LEU A 488 44.60 -50.15 41.69
CA LEU A 488 45.57 -49.09 42.02
C LEU A 488 46.92 -49.66 42.46
N GLN A 489 46.94 -50.83 43.09
CA GLN A 489 48.16 -51.53 43.50
C GLN A 489 48.81 -52.27 42.30
N LYS A 490 49.58 -51.55 41.48
CA LYS A 490 50.32 -52.15 40.34
C LYS A 490 51.33 -53.21 40.79
N LYS A 491 51.32 -54.37 40.10
CA LYS A 491 52.32 -55.47 40.01
C LYS A 491 52.00 -56.77 40.77
N SER A 492 51.27 -57.68 40.12
CA SER A 492 51.53 -59.15 40.05
C SER A 492 50.36 -59.89 39.37
N GLU A 493 50.66 -60.87 38.52
CA GLU A 493 49.71 -61.67 37.72
C GLU A 493 48.58 -62.37 38.53
N PRO A 494 48.84 -62.94 39.72
CA PRO A 494 47.81 -63.55 40.56
C PRO A 494 46.74 -62.57 41.07
N ARG A 495 47.03 -61.26 41.08
CA ARG A 495 46.10 -60.23 41.57
C ARG A 495 45.18 -59.69 40.47
N LEU A 496 45.61 -59.73 39.20
CA LEU A 496 44.75 -59.42 38.05
C LEU A 496 43.60 -60.43 37.95
N GLN A 497 43.87 -61.72 38.16
CA GLN A 497 42.84 -62.77 38.19
C GLN A 497 41.83 -62.56 39.34
N ARG A 498 42.28 -62.06 40.49
CA ARG A 498 41.38 -61.67 41.60
C ARG A 498 40.51 -60.45 41.28
N ALA A 499 41.06 -59.45 40.60
CA ALA A 499 40.30 -58.29 40.16
C ALA A 499 39.22 -58.66 39.12
N GLU A 500 39.53 -59.56 38.19
CA GLU A 500 38.55 -60.08 37.22
C GLU A 500 37.44 -60.91 37.91
N SER A 501 37.80 -61.72 38.92
CA SER A 501 36.83 -62.42 39.76
C SER A 501 35.87 -61.45 40.48
N LEU A 502 36.38 -60.32 40.98
CA LEU A 502 35.55 -59.28 41.59
C LEU A 502 34.61 -58.63 40.59
N VAL A 503 35.04 -58.38 39.34
CA VAL A 503 34.16 -57.84 38.30
C VAL A 503 32.94 -58.76 38.07
N CYS A 504 33.14 -60.07 38.02
CA CYS A 504 32.04 -61.03 37.90
C CYS A 504 31.10 -60.98 39.11
N ARG A 505 31.64 -60.92 40.33
CA ARG A 505 30.84 -60.81 41.56
C ARG A 505 30.05 -59.50 41.64
N ILE A 506 30.67 -58.37 41.24
CA ILE A 506 30.01 -57.06 41.17
C ILE A 506 28.86 -57.12 40.15
N LYS A 507 29.07 -57.70 38.96
CA LYS A 507 28.02 -57.84 37.93
C LYS A 507 26.86 -58.69 38.42
N GLN A 508 27.14 -59.82 39.05
CA GLN A 508 26.12 -60.72 39.59
C GLN A 508 25.31 -60.04 40.70
N ALA A 509 25.99 -59.41 41.66
CA ALA A 509 25.34 -58.68 42.74
C ALA A 509 24.54 -57.47 42.22
N PHE A 510 25.09 -56.73 41.25
CA PHE A 510 24.38 -55.63 40.59
C PHE A 510 23.11 -56.09 39.86
N SER A 511 23.17 -57.23 39.18
CA SER A 511 22.01 -57.79 38.47
C SER A 511 20.94 -58.33 39.44
N SER A 512 21.32 -58.67 40.68
CA SER A 512 20.38 -59.07 41.74
C SER A 512 19.67 -57.90 42.43
N LEU A 513 20.03 -56.64 42.12
CA LEU A 513 19.34 -55.47 42.65
C LEU A 513 17.94 -55.35 42.04
N THR A 514 16.93 -55.43 42.89
CA THR A 514 15.51 -55.38 42.49
C THR A 514 14.98 -53.96 42.27
N ASN A 515 15.66 -52.93 42.80
CA ASN A 515 15.23 -51.55 42.70
C ASN A 515 16.10 -50.72 41.74
N ARG A 516 15.47 -50.00 40.80
CA ARG A 516 16.16 -49.12 39.85
C ARG A 516 16.95 -48.01 40.53
N LEU A 517 16.47 -47.47 41.65
CA LEU A 517 17.16 -46.46 42.44
C LEU A 517 18.48 -47.02 43.00
N GLN A 518 18.48 -48.26 43.48
CA GLN A 518 19.68 -48.96 43.94
C GLN A 518 20.70 -49.16 42.80
N GLN A 519 20.23 -49.59 41.62
CA GLN A 519 21.09 -49.71 40.43
C GLN A 519 21.66 -48.35 40.00
N ILE A 520 20.88 -47.26 40.08
CA ILE A 520 21.34 -45.89 39.79
C ILE A 520 22.39 -45.43 40.79
N LEU A 521 22.20 -45.69 42.08
CA LEU A 521 23.14 -45.33 43.15
C LEU A 521 24.48 -46.03 42.96
N VAL A 522 24.47 -47.34 42.72
CA VAL A 522 25.70 -48.10 42.43
C VAL A 522 26.37 -47.57 41.15
N LEU A 523 25.62 -47.33 40.07
CA LEU A 523 26.18 -46.79 38.82
C LEU A 523 26.82 -45.42 38.99
N LYS A 524 26.18 -44.51 39.75
CA LYS A 524 26.74 -43.19 40.06
C LYS A 524 28.04 -43.33 40.84
N TYR A 525 28.08 -44.20 41.85
CA TYR A 525 29.28 -44.47 42.63
C TYR A 525 30.41 -45.06 41.78
N THR A 526 30.12 -46.11 40.99
CA THR A 526 31.10 -46.73 40.08
C THR A 526 31.65 -45.73 39.07
N LYS A 527 30.79 -44.86 38.51
CA LYS A 527 31.21 -43.85 37.54
C LYS A 527 32.13 -42.80 38.16
N ALA A 528 31.90 -42.41 39.41
CA ALA A 528 32.80 -41.51 40.14
C ALA A 528 34.18 -42.14 40.34
N LYS A 529 34.23 -43.43 40.71
CA LYS A 529 35.49 -44.19 40.87
C LYS A 529 36.22 -44.42 39.54
N ASP A 530 35.50 -44.79 38.47
CA ASP A 530 36.04 -44.93 37.12
C ASP A 530 36.67 -43.61 36.63
N GLN A 531 36.05 -42.47 36.96
CA GLN A 531 36.53 -41.13 36.60
C GLN A 531 37.83 -40.76 37.33
N LEU A 532 38.02 -41.20 38.58
CA LEU A 532 39.27 -40.97 39.34
C LEU A 532 40.48 -41.68 38.72
N ILE A 533 40.27 -42.83 38.08
CA ILE A 533 41.35 -43.60 37.42
C ILE A 533 41.32 -43.51 35.90
N ASN A 534 40.48 -42.63 35.34
CA ASN A 534 40.24 -42.44 33.91
C ASN A 534 40.03 -43.75 33.12
N ASN A 535 39.27 -44.70 33.69
CA ASN A 535 38.95 -45.96 33.05
C ASN A 535 37.49 -46.26 33.33
N PHE A 536 36.64 -46.31 32.30
CA PHE A 536 35.18 -46.47 32.43
C PHE A 536 34.68 -47.91 32.17
N SER A 537 35.56 -48.91 32.22
CA SER A 537 35.21 -50.28 31.82
C SER A 537 34.13 -50.89 32.73
N LEU A 538 34.19 -50.61 34.04
CA LEU A 538 33.25 -51.21 34.99
C LEU A 538 31.87 -50.54 34.92
N SER A 539 31.77 -49.21 34.96
CA SER A 539 30.47 -48.52 34.82
C SER A 539 29.80 -48.78 33.48
N LYS A 540 30.56 -48.86 32.37
CA LYS A 540 30.00 -49.25 31.07
C LYS A 540 29.40 -50.65 31.13
N SER A 541 30.10 -51.59 31.75
CA SER A 541 29.63 -52.98 31.85
C SER A 541 28.47 -53.18 32.84
N LEU A 542 28.34 -52.34 33.87
CA LEU A 542 27.16 -52.37 34.74
C LEU A 542 25.96 -51.69 34.07
N LYS A 543 26.20 -50.62 33.30
CA LYS A 543 25.14 -49.90 32.57
C LYS A 543 24.43 -50.79 31.55
N THR A 544 25.13 -51.74 30.94
CA THR A 544 24.52 -52.72 30.03
C THR A 544 23.63 -53.73 30.75
N LEU A 545 23.84 -53.94 32.05
CA LEU A 545 23.07 -54.86 32.91
C LEU A 545 21.90 -54.17 33.61
N GLN A 546 21.77 -52.85 33.48
CA GLN A 546 20.67 -52.10 34.08
C GLN A 546 19.33 -52.53 33.44
N THR A 547 18.41 -53.03 34.26
CA THR A 547 17.10 -53.52 33.78
C THR A 547 16.32 -52.40 33.08
N LYS A 548 15.91 -52.65 31.83
CA LYS A 548 14.93 -51.83 31.11
C LYS A 548 13.54 -52.41 31.40
N HIS A 549 12.79 -51.87 32.36
CA HIS A 549 11.36 -52.15 32.45
C HIS A 549 10.53 -50.88 32.38
N LEU A 550 9.41 -51.02 31.68
CA LEU A 550 8.48 -50.03 31.17
C LEU A 550 8.01 -49.01 32.21
N ASP A 551 7.96 -47.75 31.79
CA ASP A 551 7.18 -46.68 32.39
C ASP A 551 5.68 -47.01 32.27
N ALA A 552 5.17 -47.92 33.11
CA ALA A 552 3.75 -48.02 33.38
C ALA A 552 3.41 -47.02 34.49
N ILE A 553 3.19 -45.77 34.08
CA ILE A 553 2.54 -44.76 34.92
C ILE A 553 1.02 -44.99 34.74
N PRO A 554 0.23 -45.26 35.80
CA PRO A 554 -1.22 -45.22 35.70
C PRO A 554 -1.65 -43.80 35.34
N LYS A 555 -2.54 -43.68 34.35
CA LYS A 555 -3.01 -42.43 33.76
C LYS A 555 -3.50 -41.38 34.76
#